data_AF-A0A4E0QV68-F1
#
_entry.id   AF-A0A4E0QV68-F1
#
_cell.length_a   1.000
_cell.length_b   1.000
_cell.length_c   1.000
_cell.angle_alpha   90.00
_cell.angle_beta   90.00
_cell.angle_gamma   90.00
#
_symmetry.space_group_name_H-M   'P 1'
#
loop_
_entity.id
_entity.type
_entity.pdbx_description
1 polymer ?
#
loop_
_entity_poly.entity_id
_entity_poly.type
_entity_poly.pdbx_seq_one_letter_code
_entity_poly.pdbx_strand_id
1 'polypeptide(L)'
;MSDSESSSDLEELIACPGLYKEIQQPKHHPNNKPALENTLKHIENNLPWIERLDIVTPPAPAAKELEVENDPDKIDADDDFKRENYFYRIGQAAVLKAIPQLHALGVPTKRPADFFAEMVKSDEHMGKVKKHLVETQQRLALRERARQMREKRKFGKQTQLAVLQARKAEKRQLSEAIKASRKKSGHNRAELLDSILNQFRDEHEPKPNQKKVEAKQTGFHRAKDVANRRK
;
A
#
# COMPACT_ATOMS: atom_id res chain seq x y z
N MET A 1 17.12 -5.34 66.51
CA MET A 1 18.46 -5.83 66.16
C MET A 1 18.30 -6.47 64.78
N SER A 2 18.74 -5.95 63.64
CA SER A 2 19.82 -5.02 63.35
C SER A 2 19.77 -4.79 61.83
N ASP A 3 19.11 -3.74 61.37
CA ASP A 3 19.11 -3.31 59.95
C ASP A 3 19.75 -1.92 59.85
N SER A 4 19.49 -1.09 60.87
CA SER A 4 20.15 0.20 61.07
C SER A 4 21.65 0.08 61.32
N GLU A 5 22.13 -1.00 61.94
CA GLU A 5 23.58 -1.20 62.18
C GLU A 5 24.32 -1.53 60.87
N SER A 6 23.66 -2.23 59.92
CA SER A 6 24.26 -2.54 58.62
C SER A 6 24.50 -1.29 57.75
N SER A 7 23.64 -0.27 57.88
CA SER A 7 23.79 1.00 57.19
C SER A 7 24.87 1.88 57.83
N SER A 8 24.97 1.89 59.16
CA SER A 8 26.02 2.62 59.86
C SER A 8 27.39 1.99 59.63
N ASP A 9 27.48 0.66 59.56
CA ASP A 9 28.73 -0.04 59.27
C ASP A 9 29.22 0.24 57.83
N LEU A 10 28.28 0.38 56.88
CA LEU A 10 28.57 0.82 55.52
C LEU A 10 29.04 2.27 55.46
N GLU A 11 28.43 3.17 56.24
CA GLU A 11 28.86 4.57 56.35
C GLU A 11 30.25 4.70 56.99
N GLU A 12 30.55 3.91 58.02
CA GLU A 12 31.87 3.85 58.65
C GLU A 12 32.94 3.31 57.70
N LEU A 13 32.62 2.26 56.91
CA LEU A 13 33.53 1.75 55.87
C LEU A 13 33.81 2.82 54.79
N ILE A 14 32.81 3.60 54.39
CA ILE A 14 32.96 4.70 53.41
C ILE A 14 33.76 5.89 54.00
N ALA A 15 33.76 6.05 55.33
CA ALA A 15 34.46 7.12 56.05
C ALA A 15 35.95 6.82 56.31
N CYS A 16 36.39 5.57 56.15
CA CYS A 16 37.80 5.18 56.30
C CYS A 16 38.72 5.96 55.31
N PRO A 17 39.68 6.76 55.81
CA PRO A 17 40.64 7.45 54.96
C PRO A 17 41.57 6.43 54.29
N GLY A 18 41.36 6.21 52.99
CA GLY A 18 42.08 5.21 52.20
C GLY A 18 41.17 4.34 51.33
N LEU A 19 39.85 4.39 51.53
CA LEU A 19 38.91 3.73 50.62
C LEU A 19 38.80 4.52 49.31
N TYR A 20 39.05 3.86 48.18
CA TYR A 20 38.95 4.45 46.85
C TYR A 20 37.50 4.91 46.58
N LYS A 21 37.19 6.19 46.85
CA LYS A 21 36.00 6.83 46.29
C LYS A 21 36.27 7.07 44.81
N GLU A 22 35.52 6.41 43.93
CA GLU A 22 35.50 6.80 42.53
C GLU A 22 35.09 8.28 42.45
N ILE A 23 36.04 9.13 42.08
CA ILE A 23 35.76 10.54 41.85
C ILE A 23 34.91 10.59 40.58
N GLN A 24 33.59 10.62 40.74
CA GLN A 24 32.68 10.90 39.64
C GLN A 24 32.81 12.38 39.28
N GLN A 25 33.84 12.72 38.49
CA GLN A 25 33.91 14.04 37.89
C GLN A 25 32.70 14.16 36.95
N PRO A 26 31.83 15.19 37.12
CA PRO A 26 30.75 15.41 36.18
C PRO A 26 31.38 15.63 34.81
N LYS A 27 31.06 14.74 33.86
CA LYS A 27 31.54 14.86 32.48
C LYS A 27 31.04 16.21 31.95
N HIS A 28 31.95 17.16 31.79
CA HIS A 28 31.64 18.39 31.08
C HIS A 28 31.57 18.02 29.61
N HIS A 29 30.45 18.34 28.94
CA HIS A 29 30.27 18.12 27.51
C HIS A 29 30.40 19.48 26.81
N PRO A 30 31.61 20.07 26.71
CA PRO A 30 31.75 21.36 26.05
C PRO A 30 31.42 21.17 24.57
N ASN A 31 30.40 21.89 24.07
CA ASN A 31 30.17 22.03 22.64
C ASN A 31 31.26 22.93 22.04
N ASN A 32 32.46 22.36 21.88
CA ASN A 32 33.64 23.05 21.38
C ASN A 32 33.59 23.13 19.85
N LYS A 33 32.75 24.04 19.36
CA LYS A 33 32.58 24.34 17.92
C LYS A 33 33.89 24.57 17.16
N PRO A 34 34.86 25.39 17.63
CA PRO A 34 36.07 25.64 16.85
C PRO A 34 36.96 24.40 16.72
N ALA A 35 36.98 23.53 17.73
CA ALA A 35 37.68 22.25 17.61
C ALA A 35 37.00 21.33 16.59
N LEU A 36 35.66 21.24 16.60
CA LEU A 36 34.89 20.45 15.64
C LEU A 36 35.07 20.94 14.19
N GLU A 37 35.07 22.25 13.97
CA GLU A 37 35.32 22.83 12.65
C GLU A 37 36.76 22.56 12.17
N ASN A 38 37.74 22.63 13.07
CA ASN A 38 39.13 22.31 12.73
C ASN A 38 39.33 20.83 12.41
N THR A 39 38.70 19.91 13.15
CA THR A 39 38.78 18.48 12.85
C THR A 39 38.03 18.13 11.57
N LEU A 40 36.87 18.74 11.32
CA LEU A 40 36.13 18.59 10.07
C LEU A 40 36.99 19.00 8.87
N LYS A 41 37.67 20.16 8.93
CA LYS A 41 38.59 20.60 7.86
C LYS A 41 39.74 19.61 7.62
N HIS A 42 40.18 18.90 8.65
CA HIS A 42 41.24 17.90 8.53
C HIS A 42 40.76 16.58 7.90
N ILE A 43 39.49 16.22 8.13
CA ILE A 43 38.87 14.97 7.66
C ILE A 43 38.20 15.16 6.29
N GLU A 44 37.76 16.36 5.96
CA GLU A 44 37.04 16.66 4.73
C GLU A 44 37.88 16.34 3.49
N ASN A 45 37.39 15.39 2.69
CA ASN A 45 37.96 15.03 1.42
C ASN A 45 37.33 15.88 0.31
N ASN A 46 38.13 16.77 -0.29
CA ASN A 46 37.73 17.61 -1.42
C ASN A 46 37.80 16.85 -2.76
N LEU A 47 37.16 15.68 -2.82
CA LEU A 47 37.10 14.87 -4.05
C LEU A 47 35.94 15.34 -4.94
N PRO A 48 36.06 15.18 -6.28
CA PRO A 48 34.95 15.37 -7.20
C PRO A 48 33.75 14.52 -6.78
N TRP A 49 32.54 15.06 -6.95
CA TRP A 49 31.32 14.41 -6.49
C TRP A 49 31.14 12.98 -7.01
N ILE A 50 31.62 12.67 -8.22
CA ILE A 50 31.54 11.33 -8.81
C ILE A 50 32.24 10.24 -7.98
N GLU A 51 33.27 10.59 -7.22
CA GLU A 51 33.99 9.64 -6.35
C GLU A 51 33.33 9.48 -4.99
N ARG A 52 32.54 10.47 -4.57
CA ARG A 52 31.85 10.48 -3.28
C ARG A 52 30.45 9.90 -3.36
N LEU A 53 29.75 10.16 -4.47
CA LEU A 53 28.34 9.80 -4.73
C LEU A 53 27.39 10.15 -3.58
N ASP A 54 27.76 11.15 -2.77
CA ASP A 54 27.05 11.57 -1.58
C ASP A 54 25.92 12.53 -1.96
N ILE A 55 24.73 12.31 -1.39
CA ILE A 55 23.58 13.18 -1.64
C ILE A 55 22.87 13.45 -0.32
N VAL A 56 22.78 14.74 -0.01
CA VAL A 56 21.96 15.26 1.08
C VAL A 56 20.75 15.93 0.46
N THR A 57 19.55 15.43 0.79
CA THR A 57 18.27 15.94 0.30
C THR A 57 17.20 15.86 1.38
N PRO A 58 16.27 16.84 1.43
CA PRO A 58 15.02 16.66 2.16
C PRO A 58 14.17 15.54 1.55
N PRO A 59 13.15 15.01 2.26
CA PRO A 59 12.25 13.99 1.74
C PRO A 59 11.53 14.45 0.47
N ALA A 60 11.30 13.53 -0.47
CA ALA A 60 10.54 13.81 -1.69
C ALA A 60 9.12 14.28 -1.35
N PRO A 61 8.53 15.26 -2.05
CA PRO A 61 7.18 15.73 -1.76
C PRO A 61 6.17 14.58 -1.82
N ALA A 62 5.32 14.46 -0.79
CA ALA A 62 4.28 13.44 -0.77
C ALA A 62 3.27 13.68 -1.90
N ALA A 63 2.59 12.62 -2.34
CA ALA A 63 1.47 12.76 -3.24
C ALA A 63 0.40 13.66 -2.60
N LYS A 64 -0.20 14.56 -3.37
CA LYS A 64 -1.14 15.61 -2.91
C LYS A 64 -2.32 15.12 -2.05
N GLU A 65 -2.61 13.82 -2.06
CA GLU A 65 -3.71 13.20 -1.31
C GLU A 65 -3.32 12.73 0.10
N LEU A 66 -2.02 12.66 0.40
CA LEU A 66 -1.51 12.23 1.69
C LEU A 66 -0.95 13.43 2.43
N GLU A 67 -1.61 13.86 3.50
CA GLU A 67 -1.04 14.79 4.48
C GLU A 67 0.07 14.05 5.23
N VAL A 68 1.29 14.12 4.70
CA VAL A 68 2.49 13.55 5.34
C VAL A 68 3.34 14.69 5.86
N GLU A 69 3.58 14.67 7.17
CA GLU A 69 4.46 15.62 7.82
C GLU A 69 5.91 15.42 7.36
N ASN A 70 6.61 16.52 7.07
CA ASN A 70 7.98 16.50 6.54
C ASN A 70 9.04 16.76 7.60
N ASP A 71 8.62 17.15 8.79
CA ASP A 71 9.52 17.48 9.89
C ASP A 71 9.86 16.19 10.67
N PRO A 72 11.13 15.80 10.77
CA PRO A 72 11.52 14.56 11.46
C PRO A 72 11.13 14.59 12.94
N ASP A 73 11.14 15.76 13.57
CA ASP A 73 10.83 15.93 15.00
C ASP A 73 9.36 15.69 15.35
N LYS A 74 8.49 15.70 14.34
CA LYS A 74 7.05 15.46 14.51
C LYS A 74 6.63 14.04 14.13
N ILE A 75 7.56 13.25 13.60
CA ILE A 75 7.31 11.85 13.32
C ILE A 75 7.44 11.10 14.63
N ASP A 76 6.34 10.48 15.04
CA ASP A 76 6.33 9.59 16.20
C ASP A 76 7.35 8.46 16.00
N ALA A 77 8.27 8.32 16.94
CA ALA A 77 9.32 7.31 16.90
C ALA A 77 8.75 5.90 17.02
N ASP A 78 7.58 5.71 17.63
CA ASP A 78 6.95 4.41 17.81
C ASP A 78 6.07 4.00 16.60
N ASP A 79 5.78 4.93 15.68
CA ASP A 79 5.03 4.65 14.45
C ASP A 79 5.96 4.24 13.30
N ASP A 80 6.29 2.94 13.27
CA ASP A 80 7.15 2.35 12.25
C ASP A 80 6.70 2.66 10.82
N PHE A 81 5.39 2.70 10.53
CA PHE A 81 4.91 2.94 9.17
C PHE A 81 5.22 4.35 8.67
N LYS A 82 5.02 5.35 9.53
CA LYS A 82 5.35 6.74 9.19
C LYS A 82 6.85 6.93 9.07
N ARG A 83 7.62 6.31 9.97
CA ARG A 83 9.09 6.37 9.96
C ARG A 83 9.69 5.73 8.71
N GLU A 84 9.24 4.52 8.34
CA GLU A 84 9.69 3.84 7.12
C GLU A 84 9.29 4.60 5.85
N ASN A 85 8.08 5.15 5.81
CA ASN A 85 7.64 5.98 4.69
C ASN A 85 8.48 7.25 4.54
N TYR A 86 8.90 7.87 5.65
CA TYR A 86 9.80 9.01 5.63
C TYR A 86 11.18 8.65 5.06
N PHE A 87 11.79 7.55 5.52
CA PHE A 87 13.06 7.06 4.98
C PHE A 87 12.97 6.71 3.49
N TYR A 88 11.86 6.08 3.08
CA TYR A 88 11.59 5.78 1.68
C TYR A 88 11.58 7.06 0.82
N ARG A 89 10.93 8.13 1.29
CA ARG A 89 10.87 9.42 0.59
C ARG A 89 12.23 10.13 0.51
N ILE A 90 13.07 10.01 1.54
CA ILE A 90 14.46 10.52 1.49
C ILE A 90 15.23 9.78 0.40
N GLY A 91 15.17 8.44 0.39
CA GLY A 91 15.83 7.63 -0.63
C GLY A 91 15.34 7.96 -2.05
N GLN A 92 14.03 8.16 -2.21
CA GLN A 92 13.44 8.57 -3.49
C GLN A 92 13.97 9.93 -3.96
N ALA A 93 14.02 10.94 -3.09
CA ALA A 93 14.55 12.26 -3.44
C ALA A 93 16.03 12.19 -3.84
N ALA A 94 16.82 11.42 -3.09
CA ALA A 94 18.24 11.23 -3.38
C ALA A 94 18.42 10.60 -4.77
N VAL A 95 17.68 9.53 -5.10
CA VAL A 95 17.73 8.87 -6.41
C VAL A 95 17.31 9.81 -7.54
N LEU A 96 16.25 10.59 -7.35
CA LEU A 96 15.78 11.57 -8.35
C LEU A 96 16.81 12.66 -8.63
N LYS A 97 17.63 13.02 -7.64
CA LYS A 97 18.75 13.97 -7.81
C LYS A 97 19.99 13.30 -8.40
N ALA A 98 20.32 12.08 -7.95
CA ALA A 98 21.53 11.34 -8.36
C ALA A 98 21.53 10.98 -9.84
N ILE A 99 20.42 10.40 -10.33
CA ILE A 99 20.37 9.80 -11.66
C ILE A 99 20.65 10.84 -12.76
N PRO A 100 20.02 12.03 -12.78
CA PRO A 100 20.33 13.05 -13.77
C PRO A 100 21.77 13.53 -13.69
N GLN A 101 22.34 13.67 -12.49
CA GLN A 101 23.74 14.07 -12.31
C GLN A 101 24.71 13.02 -12.88
N LEU A 102 24.44 11.73 -12.65
CA LEU A 102 25.22 10.64 -13.23
C LEU A 102 25.10 10.57 -14.75
N HIS A 103 23.90 10.80 -15.30
CA HIS A 103 23.68 10.84 -16.74
C HIS A 103 24.40 12.03 -17.40
N ALA A 104 24.45 13.19 -16.75
CA ALA A 104 25.23 14.34 -17.22
C ALA A 104 26.74 14.05 -17.30
N LEU A 105 27.24 13.15 -16.44
CA LEU A 105 28.62 12.67 -16.46
C LEU A 105 28.84 11.47 -17.41
N GLY A 106 27.79 11.01 -18.12
CA GLY A 106 27.88 9.88 -19.04
C GLY A 106 27.95 8.50 -18.38
N VAL A 107 27.62 8.39 -17.09
CA VAL A 107 27.71 7.12 -16.35
C VAL A 107 26.44 6.28 -16.54
N PRO A 108 26.55 5.01 -16.98
CA PRO A 108 25.39 4.12 -17.11
C PRO A 108 24.90 3.69 -15.72
N THR A 109 23.63 3.97 -15.41
CA THR A 109 23.07 3.70 -14.08
C THR A 109 22.20 2.44 -13.99
N LYS A 110 21.65 1.96 -15.12
CA LYS A 110 20.79 0.77 -15.15
C LYS A 110 21.63 -0.49 -15.32
N ARG A 111 21.42 -1.48 -14.46
CA ARG A 111 21.97 -2.82 -14.61
C ARG A 111 21.32 -3.51 -15.83
N PRO A 112 22.10 -3.93 -16.85
CA PRO A 112 21.58 -4.72 -17.96
C PRO A 112 21.07 -6.08 -17.49
N ALA A 113 20.00 -6.59 -18.13
CA ALA A 113 19.41 -7.90 -17.78
C ALA A 113 20.36 -9.08 -18.06
N ASP A 114 21.28 -8.92 -19.01
CA ASP A 114 22.25 -9.93 -19.45
C ASP A 114 23.58 -9.85 -18.68
N PHE A 115 23.68 -8.98 -17.68
CA PHE A 115 24.89 -8.86 -16.86
C PHE A 115 24.78 -9.68 -15.57
N PHE A 116 25.28 -10.91 -15.64
CA PHE A 116 25.32 -11.87 -14.53
C PHE A 116 26.61 -11.69 -13.71
N ALA A 117 26.52 -10.85 -12.68
CA ALA A 117 27.54 -10.70 -11.64
C ALA A 117 26.97 -11.18 -10.30
N GLU A 118 27.87 -11.44 -9.34
CA GLU A 118 27.49 -11.80 -7.98
C GLU A 118 26.60 -10.71 -7.35
N MET A 119 25.50 -11.15 -6.73
CA MET A 119 24.53 -10.27 -6.06
C MET A 119 24.66 -10.42 -4.55
N VAL A 120 24.29 -9.38 -3.80
CA VAL A 120 24.31 -9.38 -2.33
C VAL A 120 23.55 -10.57 -1.71
N LYS A 121 22.51 -11.07 -2.39
CA LYS A 121 21.73 -12.25 -1.99
C LYS A 121 21.79 -13.31 -3.08
N SER A 122 21.96 -14.57 -2.69
CA SER A 122 21.95 -15.69 -3.62
C SER A 122 20.57 -15.96 -4.22
N ASP A 123 20.54 -16.53 -5.42
CA ASP A 123 19.30 -16.91 -6.09
C ASP A 123 18.49 -17.95 -5.32
N GLU A 124 19.17 -18.85 -4.59
CA GLU A 124 18.50 -19.82 -3.72
C GLU A 124 17.73 -19.11 -2.60
N HIS A 125 18.32 -18.09 -1.98
CA HIS A 125 17.66 -17.29 -0.95
C HIS A 125 16.47 -16.53 -1.54
N MET A 126 16.62 -15.88 -2.70
CA MET A 126 15.54 -15.16 -3.36
C MET A 126 14.42 -16.11 -3.85
N GLY A 127 14.75 -17.35 -4.19
CA GLY A 127 13.79 -18.41 -4.46
C GLY A 127 12.90 -18.73 -3.25
N LYS A 128 13.47 -18.77 -2.03
CA LYS A 128 12.71 -18.96 -0.79
C LYS A 128 11.77 -17.78 -0.51
N VAL A 129 12.25 -16.55 -0.67
CA VAL A 129 11.44 -15.33 -0.51
C VAL A 129 10.26 -15.33 -1.50
N LYS A 130 10.52 -15.66 -2.77
CA LYS A 130 9.48 -15.73 -3.81
C LYS A 130 8.41 -16.79 -3.49
N LYS A 131 8.80 -17.97 -3.04
CA LYS A 131 7.87 -19.02 -2.61
C LYS A 131 6.95 -18.52 -1.50
N HIS A 132 7.52 -17.89 -0.46
CA HIS A 132 6.74 -17.36 0.65
C HIS A 132 5.73 -16.27 0.23
N LEU A 133 6.12 -15.41 -0.72
CA LEU A 133 5.23 -14.38 -1.26
C LEU A 133 4.03 -15.00 -2.01
N VAL A 134 4.28 -16.01 -2.84
CA VAL A 134 3.24 -16.74 -3.58
C VAL A 134 2.30 -17.47 -2.62
N GLU A 135 2.84 -18.16 -1.62
CA GLU A 135 2.06 -18.85 -0.59
C GLU A 135 1.16 -17.85 0.19
N THR A 136 1.70 -16.69 0.55
CA THR A 136 0.94 -15.64 1.24
C THR A 136 -0.19 -15.10 0.37
N GLN A 137 0.07 -14.86 -0.91
CA GLN A 137 -0.95 -14.42 -1.87
C GLN A 137 -2.06 -15.47 -2.04
N GLN A 138 -1.70 -16.74 -2.19
CA GLN A 138 -2.67 -17.85 -2.29
C GLN A 138 -3.51 -17.99 -1.02
N ARG A 139 -2.90 -17.88 0.16
CA ARG A 139 -3.59 -17.92 1.46
C ARG A 139 -4.61 -16.79 1.59
N LEU A 140 -4.25 -15.57 1.20
CA LEU A 140 -5.16 -14.42 1.20
C LEU A 140 -6.32 -14.61 0.21
N ALA A 141 -6.03 -15.07 -1.01
CA ALA A 141 -7.05 -15.34 -2.02
C ALA A 141 -8.04 -16.44 -1.57
N LEU A 142 -7.54 -17.50 -0.93
CA LEU A 142 -8.37 -18.57 -0.38
C LEU A 142 -9.27 -18.06 0.75
N ARG A 143 -8.72 -17.24 1.67
CA ARG A 143 -9.48 -16.62 2.76
C ARG A 143 -10.62 -15.74 2.22
N GLU A 144 -10.33 -14.94 1.21
CA GLU A 144 -11.30 -14.07 0.57
C GLU A 144 -12.39 -14.87 -0.17
N ARG A 145 -11.99 -15.91 -0.92
CA ARG A 145 -12.93 -16.83 -1.56
C ARG A 145 -13.84 -17.53 -0.54
N ALA A 146 -13.29 -17.96 0.60
CA ALA A 146 -14.07 -18.57 1.67
C ALA A 146 -15.07 -17.57 2.30
N ARG A 147 -14.67 -16.31 2.50
CA ARG A 147 -15.57 -15.24 2.95
C ARG A 147 -16.74 -15.05 1.98
N GLN A 148 -16.45 -14.91 0.69
CA GLN A 148 -17.47 -14.75 -0.35
C GLN A 148 -18.42 -15.95 -0.43
N MET A 149 -17.91 -17.17 -0.27
CA MET A 149 -18.74 -18.37 -0.24
C MET A 149 -19.68 -18.39 0.97
N ARG A 150 -19.23 -17.93 2.14
CA ARG A 150 -20.08 -17.78 3.34
C ARG A 150 -21.16 -16.73 3.13
N GLU A 151 -20.82 -15.57 2.57
CA GLU A 151 -21.78 -14.50 2.28
C GLU A 151 -22.84 -14.96 1.26
N LYS A 152 -22.42 -15.63 0.18
CA LYS A 152 -23.34 -16.22 -0.81
C LYS A 152 -24.28 -17.26 -0.20
N ARG A 153 -23.81 -18.08 0.74
CA ARG A 153 -24.65 -19.04 1.46
C ARG A 153 -25.64 -18.34 2.39
N LYS A 154 -25.19 -17.32 3.12
CA LYS A 154 -26.03 -16.55 4.06
C LYS A 154 -27.17 -15.83 3.34
N PHE A 155 -26.87 -15.16 2.23
CA PHE A 155 -27.85 -14.34 1.49
C PHE A 155 -28.46 -15.06 0.28
N GLY A 156 -28.13 -16.33 0.05
CA GLY A 156 -28.55 -17.07 -1.16
C GLY A 156 -30.06 -17.13 -1.33
N LYS A 157 -30.81 -17.48 -0.27
CA LYS A 157 -32.27 -17.53 -0.29
C LYS A 157 -32.92 -16.16 -0.51
N GLN A 158 -32.45 -15.15 0.21
CA GLN A 158 -32.94 -13.77 0.06
C GLN A 158 -32.69 -13.24 -1.36
N THR A 159 -31.50 -13.50 -1.90
CA THR A 159 -31.13 -13.15 -3.27
C THR A 159 -32.03 -13.85 -4.28
N GLN A 160 -32.28 -15.15 -4.10
CA GLN A 160 -33.16 -15.92 -4.99
C GLN A 160 -34.60 -15.36 -4.98
N LEU A 161 -35.15 -15.05 -3.80
CA LEU A 161 -36.48 -14.46 -3.67
C LEU A 161 -36.54 -13.07 -4.30
N ALA A 162 -35.55 -12.20 -4.04
CA ALA A 162 -35.47 -10.87 -4.64
C ALA A 162 -35.37 -10.95 -6.18
N VAL A 163 -34.59 -11.89 -6.72
CA VAL A 163 -34.50 -12.12 -8.17
C VAL A 163 -35.83 -12.58 -8.75
N LEU A 164 -36.56 -13.48 -8.07
CA LEU A 164 -37.89 -13.91 -8.52
C LEU A 164 -38.91 -12.77 -8.47
N GLN A 165 -38.89 -11.94 -7.42
CA GLN A 165 -39.76 -10.78 -7.30
C GLN A 165 -39.47 -9.74 -8.38
N ALA A 166 -38.19 -9.42 -8.63
CA ALA A 166 -37.77 -8.53 -9.71
C ALA A 166 -38.26 -9.03 -11.07
N ARG A 167 -38.05 -10.32 -11.39
CA ARG A 167 -38.54 -10.94 -12.63
C ARG A 167 -40.06 -10.88 -12.78
N LYS A 168 -40.81 -11.06 -11.69
CA LYS A 168 -42.28 -10.93 -11.71
C LYS A 168 -42.71 -9.47 -11.94
N ALA A 169 -42.03 -8.51 -11.30
CA ALA A 169 -42.30 -7.08 -11.49
C ALA A 169 -42.01 -6.65 -12.93
N GLU A 170 -40.88 -7.07 -13.50
CA GLU A 170 -40.51 -6.83 -14.90
C GLU A 170 -41.56 -7.40 -15.87
N LYS A 171 -41.97 -8.67 -15.68
CA LYS A 171 -43.05 -9.28 -16.49
C LYS A 171 -44.37 -8.51 -16.37
N ARG A 172 -44.69 -8.01 -15.17
CA ARG A 172 -45.90 -7.20 -14.96
C ARG A 172 -45.81 -5.88 -15.72
N GLN A 173 -44.69 -5.16 -15.61
CA GLN A 173 -44.44 -3.91 -16.34
C GLN A 173 -44.55 -4.10 -17.86
N LEU A 174 -43.92 -5.14 -18.41
CA LEU A 174 -44.03 -5.47 -19.83
C LEU A 174 -45.49 -5.78 -20.22
N SER A 175 -46.20 -6.59 -19.42
CA SER A 175 -47.60 -6.92 -19.70
C SER A 175 -48.52 -5.70 -19.66
N GLU A 176 -48.23 -4.73 -18.79
CA GLU A 176 -48.98 -3.49 -18.65
C GLU A 176 -48.70 -2.54 -19.82
N ALA A 177 -47.43 -2.41 -20.25
CA ALA A 177 -47.05 -1.68 -21.45
C ALA A 177 -47.74 -2.24 -22.71
N ILE A 178 -47.79 -3.57 -22.86
CA ILE A 178 -48.50 -4.24 -23.97
C ILE A 178 -50.01 -3.95 -23.91
N LYS A 179 -50.63 -4.04 -22.73
CA LYS A 179 -52.07 -3.73 -22.55
C LYS A 179 -52.39 -2.26 -22.82
N ALA A 180 -51.54 -1.34 -22.38
CA ALA A 180 -51.68 0.09 -22.61
C ALA A 180 -51.55 0.41 -24.12
N SER A 181 -50.60 -0.22 -24.82
CA SER A 181 -50.47 -0.13 -26.28
C SER A 181 -51.69 -0.72 -27.00
N ARG A 182 -52.29 -1.81 -26.50
CA ARG A 182 -53.52 -2.38 -27.06
C ARG A 182 -54.75 -1.48 -26.90
N LYS A 183 -54.82 -0.66 -25.84
CA LYS A 183 -55.93 0.30 -25.61
C LYS A 183 -55.83 1.57 -26.46
N LYS A 184 -54.62 1.99 -26.86
CA LYS A 184 -54.43 3.13 -27.77
C LYS A 184 -54.67 2.67 -29.21
N SER A 185 -55.86 2.94 -29.74
CA SER A 185 -56.24 2.59 -31.13
C SER A 185 -55.73 3.64 -32.12
N GLY A 186 -54.92 3.24 -33.10
CA GLY A 186 -54.38 4.11 -34.15
C GLY A 186 -53.43 3.36 -35.10
N HIS A 187 -53.27 3.87 -36.32
CA HIS A 187 -52.60 3.22 -37.47
C HIS A 187 -51.13 2.79 -37.22
N ASN A 188 -50.49 3.25 -36.13
CA ASN A 188 -49.08 2.98 -35.78
C ASN A 188 -48.91 1.95 -34.63
N ARG A 189 -49.92 1.10 -34.37
CA ARG A 189 -49.91 0.14 -33.25
C ARG A 189 -48.80 -0.91 -33.36
N ALA A 190 -48.51 -1.37 -34.58
CA ALA A 190 -47.51 -2.40 -34.83
C ALA A 190 -46.10 -1.88 -34.52
N GLU A 191 -45.77 -0.68 -34.99
CA GLU A 191 -44.47 -0.03 -34.75
C GLU A 191 -44.24 0.28 -33.27
N LEU A 192 -45.29 0.72 -32.54
CA LEU A 192 -45.19 0.97 -31.10
C LEU A 192 -44.95 -0.32 -30.31
N LEU A 193 -45.63 -1.42 -30.65
CA LEU A 193 -45.39 -2.72 -30.00
C LEU A 193 -43.99 -3.24 -30.30
N ASP A 194 -43.53 -3.10 -31.54
CA ASP A 194 -42.19 -3.54 -31.93
C ASP A 194 -41.10 -2.72 -31.23
N SER A 195 -41.30 -1.41 -31.06
CA SER A 195 -40.40 -0.55 -30.28
C SER A 195 -40.31 -0.94 -28.81
N ILE A 196 -41.43 -1.31 -28.17
CA ILE A 196 -41.47 -1.74 -26.75
C ILE A 196 -40.78 -3.09 -26.57
N LEU A 197 -41.00 -4.02 -27.50
CA LEU A 197 -40.36 -5.34 -27.48
C LEU A 197 -38.86 -5.24 -27.78
N ASN A 198 -38.46 -4.37 -28.72
CA ASN A 198 -37.06 -4.13 -29.04
C ASN A 198 -36.32 -3.41 -27.89
N GLN A 199 -36.94 -2.44 -27.22
CA GLN A 199 -36.38 -1.82 -26.00
C GLN A 199 -36.17 -2.85 -24.89
N PHE A 200 -37.17 -3.70 -24.62
CA PHE A 200 -37.04 -4.75 -23.60
C PHE A 200 -35.96 -5.79 -23.96
N ARG A 201 -35.79 -6.07 -25.26
CA ARG A 201 -34.75 -6.95 -25.77
C ARG A 201 -33.36 -6.33 -25.65
N ASP A 202 -33.19 -5.05 -25.99
CA ASP A 202 -31.92 -4.33 -25.93
C ASP A 202 -31.41 -4.09 -24.51
N GLU A 203 -32.32 -3.93 -23.54
CA GLU A 203 -31.96 -3.79 -22.12
C GLU A 203 -31.54 -5.12 -21.46
N HIS A 204 -32.00 -6.27 -21.98
CA HIS A 204 -31.87 -7.56 -21.28
C HIS A 204 -31.09 -8.65 -22.04
N GLU A 205 -30.91 -8.56 -23.36
CA GLU A 205 -30.00 -9.48 -24.07
C GLU A 205 -28.55 -9.04 -23.88
N PRO A 206 -27.62 -9.97 -23.57
CA PRO A 206 -26.21 -9.65 -23.59
C PRO A 206 -25.81 -9.29 -25.02
N LYS A 207 -25.43 -8.03 -25.25
CA LYS A 207 -24.93 -7.58 -26.54
C LYS A 207 -23.79 -8.51 -27.00
N PRO A 208 -23.80 -9.01 -28.24
CA PRO A 208 -22.71 -9.83 -28.74
C PRO A 208 -21.41 -9.01 -28.73
N ASN A 209 -20.40 -9.55 -28.03
CA ASN A 209 -19.07 -8.98 -27.83
C ASN A 209 -18.54 -8.21 -29.05
N GLN A 210 -18.44 -6.89 -28.93
CA GLN A 210 -17.40 -6.15 -29.65
C GLN A 210 -16.26 -5.88 -28.66
N LYS A 211 -15.15 -6.60 -28.88
CA LYS A 211 -13.82 -6.44 -28.28
C LYS A 211 -13.68 -6.77 -26.78
N LYS A 212 -13.37 -8.04 -26.49
CA LYS A 212 -12.59 -8.43 -25.30
C LYS A 212 -11.18 -7.85 -25.43
N VAL A 213 -10.97 -6.66 -24.89
CA VAL A 213 -9.66 -6.26 -24.34
C VAL A 213 -9.66 -6.69 -22.88
N GLU A 214 -8.56 -7.27 -22.44
CA GLU A 214 -8.34 -7.95 -21.17
C GLU A 214 -8.72 -7.11 -19.93
N ALA A 215 -9.99 -7.14 -19.55
CA ALA A 215 -10.40 -6.68 -18.23
C ALA A 215 -10.16 -7.83 -17.24
N LYS A 216 -9.07 -7.71 -16.46
CA LYS A 216 -8.86 -8.50 -15.24
C LYS A 216 -10.16 -8.46 -14.42
N GLN A 217 -10.68 -9.64 -14.08
CA GLN A 217 -11.94 -9.80 -13.39
C GLN A 217 -11.88 -9.21 -11.97
N THR A 218 -12.27 -7.94 -11.84
CA THR A 218 -12.63 -7.31 -10.58
C THR A 218 -14.06 -6.78 -10.72
N GLY A 219 -15.00 -7.44 -10.06
CA GLY A 219 -16.41 -7.02 -10.03
C GLY A 219 -17.37 -8.20 -10.03
N PHE A 220 -17.66 -8.74 -8.85
CA PHE A 220 -18.75 -9.71 -8.69
C PHE A 220 -20.09 -8.99 -8.83
N HIS A 221 -20.61 -9.04 -10.06
CA HIS A 221 -21.99 -8.97 -10.53
C HIS A 221 -23.07 -8.58 -9.51
N ARG A 222 -23.71 -7.43 -9.79
CA ARG A 222 -24.92 -6.95 -9.14
C ARG A 222 -26.05 -7.96 -9.41
N ALA A 223 -27.05 -8.03 -8.53
CA ALA A 223 -28.15 -9.01 -8.65
C ALA A 223 -28.84 -9.04 -10.04
N LYS A 224 -28.83 -7.91 -10.75
CA LYS A 224 -29.34 -7.78 -12.12
C LYS A 224 -28.47 -8.51 -13.17
N ASP A 225 -27.15 -8.55 -13.00
CA ASP A 225 -26.20 -9.14 -13.96
C ASP A 225 -26.21 -10.69 -13.96
N VAL A 226 -26.66 -11.29 -12.85
CA VAL A 226 -26.80 -12.75 -12.70
C VAL A 226 -28.11 -13.25 -13.35
N ALA A 227 -29.16 -12.42 -13.35
CA ALA A 227 -30.47 -12.77 -13.90
C ALA A 227 -30.47 -12.92 -15.43
N ASN A 228 -29.60 -12.16 -16.12
CA ASN A 228 -29.51 -12.10 -17.59
C ASN A 228 -28.55 -13.13 -18.21
N ARG A 229 -27.86 -13.96 -17.40
CA ARG A 229 -26.77 -14.85 -17.87
C ARG A 229 -27.16 -16.32 -18.10
N ARG A 230 -28.44 -16.67 -18.01
CA ARG A 230 -28.97 -18.00 -18.37
C ARG A 230 -29.94 -17.88 -19.54
N LYS A 231 -29.38 -17.86 -20.73
CA LYS A 231 -29.94 -18.42 -21.96
C LYS A 231 -28.86 -19.33 -22.53
#